data_AF-A0A5J5C837-F1
#
_entry.id   AF-A0A5J5C837-F1
#
_cell.length_a   1.000
_cell.length_b   1.000
_cell.length_c   1.000
_cell.angle_alpha   90.00
_cell.angle_beta   90.00
_cell.angle_gamma   90.00
#
_symmetry.space_group_name_H-M   'P 1'
#
loop_
_entity.id
_entity.type
_entity.pdbx_description
1 polymer ?
#
loop_
_entity_poly.entity_id
_entity_poly.type
_entity_poly.pdbx_seq_one_letter_code
_entity_poly.pdbx_strand_id
1 'polypeptide(L)'
;IAYKSAKTQFSAVCSADGRITVVADLSLAITSEGVPTRIHLVDKNCRPKEIEGTRALFSFPINSCGSTVELGKESVTYKNEIFFSKKLKAPTVSSNDLTG
;
A
#
# COMPACT_ATOMS: atom_id res chain seq x y z
N ILE A 1 -13.83 10.57 4.13
CA ILE A 1 -12.41 10.16 3.98
C ILE A 1 -12.09 10.25 2.50
N ALA A 2 -11.22 11.17 2.08
CA ALA A 2 -10.82 11.28 0.69
C ALA A 2 -9.63 10.35 0.42
N TYR A 3 -9.79 9.41 -0.50
CA TYR A 3 -8.70 8.58 -0.98
C TYR A 3 -8.09 9.27 -2.21
N LYS A 4 -6.87 9.79 -2.10
CA LYS A 4 -6.12 10.24 -3.29
C LYS A 4 -5.48 9.01 -3.93
N SER A 5 -5.89 8.70 -5.17
CA SER A 5 -5.17 7.75 -6.01
C SER A 5 -3.85 8.37 -6.46
N ALA A 6 -2.73 7.79 -6.06
CA ALA A 6 -1.40 8.20 -6.48
C ALA A 6 -0.82 7.15 -7.41
N LYS A 7 -0.27 7.56 -8.56
CA LYS A 7 0.42 6.66 -9.48
C LYS A 7 1.81 6.34 -8.91
N THR A 8 1.89 5.23 -8.20
CA THR A 8 3.13 4.72 -7.58
C THR A 8 3.92 3.89 -8.59
N GLN A 9 5.26 4.01 -8.57
CA GLN A 9 6.14 3.10 -9.28
C GLN A 9 6.17 1.76 -8.55
N PHE A 10 5.96 0.66 -9.27
CA PHE A 10 6.05 -0.68 -8.72
C PHE A 10 6.71 -1.62 -9.72
N SER A 11 7.32 -2.69 -9.20
CA SER A 11 7.68 -3.88 -9.99
C SER A 11 6.84 -5.05 -9.49
N ALA A 12 6.41 -5.90 -10.42
CA ALA A 12 5.63 -7.10 -10.12
C ALA A 12 6.22 -8.29 -10.85
N VAL A 13 6.27 -9.43 -10.17
CA VAL A 13 6.64 -10.73 -10.73
C VAL A 13 5.47 -11.67 -10.52
N CYS A 14 4.99 -12.28 -11.59
CA CYS A 14 3.97 -13.33 -11.58
C CYS A 14 4.67 -14.67 -11.78
N SER A 15 4.76 -15.45 -10.71
CA SER A 15 5.43 -16.76 -10.71
C SER A 15 4.47 -17.87 -11.14
N ALA A 16 5.02 -18.91 -11.77
CA ALA A 16 4.25 -20.07 -12.27
C ALA A 16 3.62 -20.92 -11.15
N ASP A 17 4.08 -20.75 -9.89
CA ASP A 17 3.49 -21.35 -8.69
C ASP A 17 2.21 -20.63 -8.21
N GLY A 18 1.71 -19.67 -9.00
CA GLY A 18 0.49 -18.92 -8.67
C GLY A 18 0.70 -17.86 -7.61
N ARG A 19 1.93 -17.37 -7.43
CA ARG A 19 2.24 -16.26 -6.53
C ARG A 19 2.54 -14.98 -7.29
N ILE A 20 2.06 -13.86 -6.76
CA ILE A 20 2.44 -12.51 -7.20
C ILE A 20 3.33 -11.91 -6.12
N THR A 21 4.47 -11.37 -6.54
CA THR A 21 5.36 -10.59 -5.69
C THR A 21 5.46 -9.17 -6.22
N VAL A 22 5.20 -8.18 -5.37
CA VAL A 22 5.17 -6.76 -5.74
C VAL A 22 6.11 -5.99 -4.83
N VAL A 23 6.99 -5.19 -5.43
CA VAL A 23 7.76 -4.16 -4.73
C VAL A 23 7.20 -2.81 -5.15
N ALA A 24 6.60 -2.09 -4.21
CA ALA A 24 5.98 -0.79 -4.46
C ALA A 24 6.77 0.34 -3.78
N ASP A 25 7.05 1.41 -4.52
CA ASP A 25 7.65 2.62 -3.97
C ASP A 25 6.56 3.57 -3.44
N LEU A 26 6.43 3.61 -2.12
CA LEU A 26 5.43 4.41 -1.43
C LEU A 26 5.95 5.82 -1.09
N SER A 27 7.00 6.33 -1.75
CA SER A 27 7.54 7.68 -1.48
C SER A 27 6.50 8.78 -1.66
N LEU A 28 5.54 8.63 -2.59
CA LEU A 28 4.43 9.58 -2.73
C LEU A 28 3.42 9.53 -1.56
N ALA A 29 3.36 8.38 -0.88
CA ALA A 29 2.54 8.18 0.32
C ALA A 29 3.27 8.58 1.60
N ILE A 30 4.59 8.44 1.63
CA ILE A 30 5.47 8.75 2.76
C ILE A 30 5.85 10.23 2.69
N THR A 31 5.13 11.05 3.45
CA THR A 31 5.53 12.43 3.71
C THR A 31 6.49 12.51 4.90
N SER A 32 7.12 13.67 5.13
CA SER A 32 8.02 13.94 6.26
C SER A 32 7.46 13.59 7.66
N GLU A 33 6.15 13.31 7.76
CA GLU A 33 5.45 12.94 8.99
C GLU A 33 5.57 11.45 9.39
N GLY A 34 6.19 10.61 8.56
CA GLY A 34 6.56 9.22 8.90
C GLY A 34 5.98 8.14 7.99
N VAL A 35 6.30 6.87 8.32
CA VAL A 35 5.87 5.68 7.55
C VAL A 35 4.35 5.44 7.72
N PRO A 36 3.59 5.23 6.64
CA PRO A 36 2.17 4.91 6.71
C PRO A 36 1.94 3.67 7.58
N THR A 37 1.21 3.84 8.68
CA THR A 37 0.97 2.78 9.68
C THR A 37 -0.09 1.75 9.25
N ARG A 38 -0.74 1.96 8.10
CA ARG A 38 -1.82 1.10 7.60
C ARG A 38 -1.69 0.90 6.10
N ILE A 39 -0.72 0.09 5.68
CA ILE A 39 -0.54 -0.34 4.29
C ILE A 39 -1.08 -1.78 4.19
N HIS A 40 -1.96 -2.04 3.23
CA HIS A 40 -2.58 -3.35 3.01
C HIS A 40 -3.05 -3.51 1.57
N LEU A 41 -3.31 -4.75 1.15
CA LEU A 41 -4.04 -5.04 -0.09
C LEU A 41 -5.55 -4.85 0.11
N VAL A 42 -6.37 -5.26 -0.86
CA VAL A 42 -7.85 -5.23 -0.73
C VAL A 42 -8.31 -5.91 0.58
N ASP A 43 -7.71 -7.07 0.92
CA ASP A 43 -7.83 -7.64 2.26
C ASP A 43 -6.92 -6.92 3.26
N LYS A 44 -7.51 -6.34 4.31
CA LYS A 44 -6.82 -5.60 5.40
C LYS A 44 -5.84 -6.45 6.21
N ASN A 45 -5.98 -7.77 6.17
CA ASN A 45 -5.05 -8.69 6.82
C ASN A 45 -3.79 -8.93 5.98
N CYS A 46 -3.85 -8.66 4.67
CA CYS A 46 -2.72 -8.78 3.78
C CYS A 46 -1.86 -7.51 3.80
N ARG A 47 -0.95 -7.47 4.76
CA ARG A 47 0.04 -6.39 4.94
C ARG A 47 1.33 -6.68 4.17
N PRO A 48 2.19 -5.66 3.93
CA PRO A 48 3.53 -5.91 3.43
C PRO A 48 4.25 -6.94 4.30
N LYS A 49 5.00 -7.84 3.66
CA LYS A 49 5.91 -8.76 4.37
C LYS A 49 7.10 -8.00 4.95
N GLU A 50 7.59 -7.03 4.19
CA GLU A 50 8.75 -6.21 4.55
C GLU A 50 8.52 -4.77 4.12
N ILE A 51 9.10 -3.84 4.88
CA ILE A 51 9.14 -2.42 4.57
C ILE A 51 10.58 -1.94 4.76
N GLU A 52 11.18 -1.42 3.69
CA GLU A 52 12.53 -0.86 3.70
C GLU A 52 12.48 0.59 3.23
N GLY A 53 12.61 1.53 4.16
CA GLY A 53 12.44 2.96 3.89
C GLY A 53 11.05 3.26 3.33
N THR A 54 10.98 3.56 2.03
CA THR A 54 9.72 3.82 1.31
C THR A 54 9.19 2.65 0.50
N ARG A 55 9.94 1.55 0.44
CA ARG A 55 9.58 0.39 -0.38
C ARG A 55 8.83 -0.63 0.46
N ALA A 56 7.72 -1.13 -0.07
CA ALA A 56 6.94 -2.19 0.54
C ALA A 56 6.94 -3.44 -0.35
N LEU A 57 7.25 -4.58 0.27
CA LEU A 57 7.21 -5.88 -0.39
C LEU A 57 5.91 -6.61 -0.04
N PHE A 58 5.16 -7.01 -1.06
CA PHE A 58 4.02 -7.91 -0.94
C PHE A 58 4.31 -9.23 -1.65
N SER A 59 3.85 -10.34 -1.08
CA SER A 59 3.90 -11.62 -1.77
C SER A 59 2.70 -12.47 -1.35
N PHE A 60 1.79 -12.75 -2.28
CA PHE A 60 0.51 -13.38 -2.02
C PHE A 60 0.09 -14.29 -3.19
N PRO A 61 -0.68 -15.38 -2.92
CA PRO A 61 -1.31 -16.18 -3.96
C PRO A 61 -2.28 -15.35 -4.84
N ILE A 62 -2.34 -15.65 -6.14
CA ILE A 62 -3.18 -14.97 -7.14
C ILE A 62 -4.68 -14.91 -6.79
N ASN A 63 -5.17 -15.89 -6.02
CA ASN A 63 -6.57 -16.03 -5.64
C ASN A 63 -6.85 -15.63 -4.17
N SER A 64 -5.95 -14.86 -3.56
CA SER A 64 -6.01 -14.47 -2.15
C SER A 64 -5.95 -12.94 -1.99
N CYS A 65 -6.00 -12.45 -0.75
CA CYS A 65 -5.85 -11.03 -0.42
C CYS A 65 -6.86 -10.09 -1.10
N GLY A 66 -8.06 -10.60 -1.38
CA GLY A 66 -9.11 -9.86 -2.09
C GLY A 66 -8.80 -9.64 -3.57
N SER A 67 -7.89 -10.41 -4.17
CA SER A 67 -7.60 -10.32 -5.60
C SER A 67 -8.84 -10.68 -6.42
N THR A 68 -9.09 -9.93 -7.48
CA THR A 68 -10.15 -10.21 -8.45
C THR A 68 -9.56 -10.82 -9.71
N VAL A 69 -10.38 -11.59 -10.42
CA VAL A 69 -9.99 -12.24 -11.68
C VAL A 69 -10.92 -11.77 -12.80
N GLU A 70 -10.32 -11.41 -13.93
CA GLU A 70 -11.03 -11.10 -15.16
C GLU A 70 -10.58 -12.07 -16.25
N LEU A 71 -11.55 -12.78 -16.83
CA LEU A 71 -11.31 -13.72 -17.93
C LEU A 71 -11.39 -12.96 -19.25
N GLY A 72 -10.26 -12.88 -19.94
CA GLY A 72 -10.17 -12.46 -21.33
C GLY A 72 -10.31 -13.63 -22.28
N LYS A 73 -10.37 -13.34 -23.59
CA LYS A 73 -10.47 -14.37 -24.64
C LYS A 73 -9.28 -15.34 -24.64
N GLU A 74 -8.07 -14.83 -24.35
CA GLU A 74 -6.81 -15.59 -24.41
C GLU A 74 -5.93 -15.37 -23.17
N SER A 75 -6.41 -14.61 -22.19
CA SER A 75 -5.63 -14.23 -21.01
C SER A 75 -6.50 -14.23 -19.76
N VAL A 76 -5.85 -14.43 -18.62
CA VAL A 76 -6.47 -14.27 -17.30
C VAL A 76 -5.76 -13.11 -16.61
N THR A 77 -6.51 -12.09 -16.22
CA THR A 77 -5.98 -10.92 -15.54
C THR A 77 -6.32 -10.98 -14.07
N TYR A 78 -5.30 -11.00 -13.21
CA TYR A 78 -5.46 -10.88 -11.77
C TYR A 78 -5.22 -9.44 -11.35
N LYS A 79 -6.14 -8.88 -10.56
CA LYS A 79 -6.06 -7.49 -10.08
C LYS A 79 -6.09 -7.43 -8.57
N ASN A 80 -5.31 -6.52 -8.01
CA ASN A 80 -5.34 -6.15 -6.61
C ASN A 80 -4.90 -4.68 -6.48
N GLU A 81 -5.20 -4.07 -5.34
CA GLU A 81 -4.91 -2.66 -5.06
C GLU A 81 -4.21 -2.52 -3.71
N ILE A 82 -3.20 -1.66 -3.66
CA ILE A 82 -2.50 -1.32 -2.41
C ILE A 82 -3.17 -0.09 -1.81
N PHE A 83 -3.73 -0.24 -0.63
CA PHE A 83 -4.32 0.82 0.17
C PHE A 83 -3.35 1.29 1.24
N PHE A 84 -3.20 2.60 1.37
CA PHE A 84 -2.51 3.22 2.48
C PHE A 84 -3.32 4.39 3.03
N SER A 85 -3.30 4.56 4.34
CA SER A 85 -3.91 5.72 5.00
C SER A 85 -2.91 6.42 5.90
N LYS A 86 -2.87 7.75 5.84
CA LYS A 86 -2.16 8.56 6.82
C LYS A 86 -3.03 8.68 8.07
N LYS A 87 -2.45 8.43 9.25
CA LYS A 87 -2.94 9.10 10.44
C LYS A 87 -2.37 10.51 10.39
N LEU A 88 -3.19 11.50 10.06
CA LEU A 88 -2.82 12.89 10.32
C LEU A 88 -2.55 12.97 11.83
N LYS A 89 -1.32 13.34 12.23
CA LYS A 89 -1.13 13.79 13.61
C LYS A 89 -2.00 15.04 13.76
N ALA A 90 -2.87 15.08 14.77
CA ALA A 90 -3.58 16.30 15.10
C ALA A 90 -2.53 17.42 15.29
N PRO A 91 -2.80 18.67 14.88
CA PRO A 91 -1.88 19.76 15.15
C PRO A 91 -1.61 19.78 16.64
N THR A 92 -0.36 19.55 17.04
CA THR A 92 0.09 19.87 18.39
C THR A 92 0.05 21.39 18.46
N VAL A 93 -1.07 21.95 18.94
CA VAL A 93 -1.10 23.32 19.43
C VAL A 93 -0.14 23.33 20.61
N SER A 94 1.07 23.82 20.37
CA SER A 94 2.01 24.16 21.43
C SER A 94 1.43 25.38 22.14
N SER A 95 0.60 25.15 23.16
CA SER A 95 0.19 26.17 24.13
C SER A 95 1.38 26.48 25.04
N ASN A 96 2.35 27.22 24.51
CA ASN A 96 3.35 27.94 25.30
C ASN A 96 3.47 29.35 24.68
N ASP A 97 2.47 30.19 24.90
CA ASP A 97 2.60 31.64 24.82
C ASP A 97 1.44 32.30 25.56
N LEU A 98 1.60 32.48 26.88
CA LEU A 98 0.99 33.53 27.69
C LEU A 98 1.45 33.42 29.15
N THR A 99 2.73 33.71 29.41
CA THR A 99 3.21 34.32 30.66
C THR A 99 4.49 35.09 30.35
N GLY A 100 4.44 36.42 30.45
CA GLY A 100 5.59 37.32 30.28
C GLY A 100 5.15 38.69 29.79
#